data_AF-A0A919Q8E3-F1
#
_entry.id   AF-A0A919Q8E3-F1
#
_cell.length_a   1.000
_cell.length_b   1.000
_cell.length_c   1.000
_cell.angle_alpha   90.00
_cell.angle_beta   90.00
_cell.angle_gamma   90.00
#
_symmetry.space_group_name_H-M   'P 1'
#
loop_
_entity.id
_entity.type
_entity.pdbx_description
1 polymer ?
#
loop_
_entity_poly.entity_id
_entity_poly.type
_entity_poly.pdbx_seq_one_letter_code
_entity_poly.pdbx_strand_id
1 'polypeptide(L)' 'MTGTRTTFTDLLAPCGRKGGGEHFVEEDGDGFLIRDDYFDCGCRRMRHEYHDGSIHVHTTRHDGRRVVDEFGPDHGC' A
#
# COMPACT_ATOMS: atom_id res chain seq x y z
N MET A 1 -1.82 -18.95 -0.62
CA MET A 1 -1.67 -17.54 -1.05
C MET A 1 -2.08 -17.35 -2.50
N THR A 2 -3.15 -16.59 -2.74
CA THR A 2 -3.62 -16.15 -4.06
C THR A 2 -3.68 -14.63 -4.05
N GLY A 3 -2.77 -13.97 -4.75
CA GLY A 3 -2.82 -12.52 -4.93
C GLY A 3 -3.88 -12.12 -5.96
N THR A 4 -4.80 -11.25 -5.57
CA THR A 4 -5.79 -10.60 -6.45
C THR A 4 -5.21 -9.30 -6.98
N ARG A 5 -5.22 -9.13 -8.30
CA ARG A 5 -4.89 -7.86 -8.97
C ARG A 5 -6.16 -7.25 -9.56
N THR A 6 -6.42 -5.99 -9.23
CA THR A 6 -7.56 -5.23 -9.73
C THR A 6 -7.08 -3.91 -10.31
N THR A 7 -7.39 -3.65 -11.56
CA THR A 7 -7.07 -2.36 -12.17
C THR A 7 -8.05 -1.29 -11.70
N PHE A 8 -7.55 -0.08 -11.50
CA PHE A 8 -8.34 1.11 -11.20
C PHE A 8 -7.97 2.24 -12.15
N THR A 9 -8.87 3.19 -12.38
CA THR A 9 -8.68 4.28 -13.34
C THR A 9 -8.74 5.68 -12.73
N ASP A 10 -9.32 5.84 -11.53
CA ASP A 10 -9.63 7.16 -10.97
C ASP A 10 -9.16 7.35 -9.51
N LEU A 11 -7.96 6.87 -9.18
CA LEU A 11 -7.38 7.07 -7.86
C LEU A 11 -6.39 8.24 -7.85
N LEU A 12 -6.39 8.99 -6.74
CA LEU A 12 -5.45 10.07 -6.51
C LEU A 12 -4.12 9.48 -6.05
N ALA A 13 -3.09 9.57 -6.90
CA ALA A 13 -1.75 9.18 -6.53
C ALA A 13 -1.21 10.08 -5.42
N PRO A 14 -0.30 9.59 -4.57
CA PRO A 14 0.28 10.37 -3.49
C PRO A 14 1.02 11.61 -3.97
N CYS A 15 1.44 11.69 -5.24
CA CYS A 15 2.01 12.90 -5.84
C CYS A 15 0.97 14.00 -6.16
N GLY A 16 -0.32 13.75 -5.98
CA GLY A 16 -1.42 14.68 -6.31
C GLY A 16 -1.96 14.54 -7.74
N ARG A 17 -1.44 13.60 -8.53
CA ARG A 17 -1.97 13.29 -9.88
C ARG A 17 -3.05 12.22 -9.78
N LYS A 18 -4.24 12.46 -10.34
CA LYS A 18 -5.23 11.40 -10.54
C LYS A 18 -4.85 10.56 -11.76
N GLY A 19 -4.95 9.25 -11.63
CA GLY A 19 -4.65 8.34 -12.73
C GLY A 19 -5.05 6.90 -12.42
N GLY A 20 -4.87 6.06 -13.43
CA GLY A 20 -5.06 4.64 -13.29
C GLY A 20 -3.89 3.95 -12.61
N GLY A 21 -4.08 2.66 -12.37
CA GLY A 21 -3.12 1.81 -11.69
C GLY A 21 -3.67 0.42 -11.42
N GLU A 22 -2.96 -0.31 -10.58
CA GLU A 22 -3.26 -1.67 -10.19
C GLU A 22 -3.25 -1.79 -8.66
N HIS A 23 -4.31 -2.37 -8.12
CA HIS A 23 -4.44 -2.76 -6.73
C HIS A 23 -4.07 -4.24 -6.61
N PHE A 24 -3.06 -4.54 -5.81
CA PHE A 24 -2.68 -5.90 -5.46
C PHE A 24 -3.10 -6.18 -4.03
N VAL A 25 -3.84 -7.26 -3.81
CA VAL A 25 -4.22 -7.73 -2.48
C VAL A 25 -3.89 -9.19 -2.36
N GLU A 26 -3.17 -9.56 -1.32
CA GLU A 26 -2.91 -10.94 -0.96
C GLU A 26 -3.22 -11.11 0.52
N GLU A 27 -4.03 -12.11 0.84
CA GLU A 27 -4.37 -12.48 2.21
C GLU A 27 -4.24 -13.99 2.37
N ASP A 28 -3.80 -14.43 3.55
CA ASP A 28 -3.68 -15.85 3.89
C ASP A 28 -4.75 -16.31 4.88
N GLY A 29 -5.73 -15.44 5.21
CA GLY A 29 -6.86 -15.76 6.09
C GLY A 29 -6.51 -15.82 7.59
N ASP A 30 -5.24 -16.00 7.94
CA ASP A 30 -4.76 -16.14 9.32
C ASP A 30 -4.18 -14.84 9.92
N GLY A 31 -4.52 -13.68 9.38
CA GLY A 31 -4.04 -12.38 9.88
C GLY A 31 -2.79 -11.83 9.16
N PHE A 32 -2.49 -12.37 7.98
CA PHE A 32 -1.56 -11.76 7.03
C PHE A 32 -2.33 -11.14 5.88
N LEU A 33 -2.13 -9.83 5.67
CA LEU A 33 -2.74 -9.08 4.57
C LEU A 33 -1.70 -8.14 3.95
N ILE A 34 -1.34 -8.42 2.70
CA ILE A 34 -0.59 -7.53 1.83
C ILE A 34 -1.57 -6.75 0.96
N ARG A 35 -1.43 -5.43 0.95
CA ARG A 35 -2.14 -4.54 0.04
C ARG A 35 -1.18 -3.55 -0.58
N ASP A 36 -0.95 -3.66 -1.88
CA ASP A 36 -0.07 -2.78 -2.63
C ASP A 36 -0.83 -2.09 -3.78
N ASP A 37 -0.88 -0.76 -3.78
CA ASP A 37 -1.37 0.05 -4.89
C ASP A 37 -0.21 0.52 -5.76
N TYR A 38 -0.25 0.18 -7.04
CA TYR A 38 0.67 0.64 -8.07
C TYR A 38 -0.03 1.68 -8.92
N PHE A 39 0.51 2.89 -9.01
CA PHE A 39 -0.03 3.96 -9.84
C PHE A 39 0.75 4.06 -11.14
N ASP A 40 0.06 4.31 -12.25
CA ASP A 40 0.67 4.46 -13.58
C ASP A 40 1.72 5.58 -13.63
N CYS A 41 1.56 6.62 -12.80
CA CYS A 41 2.54 7.69 -12.68
C CYS A 41 3.88 7.25 -12.03
N GLY A 42 4.01 5.99 -11.58
CA GLY A 42 5.17 5.45 -10.88
C GLY A 42 5.13 5.60 -9.35
N CYS A 43 4.00 6.06 -8.79
CA CYS A 43 3.82 6.05 -7.34
C CYS A 43 3.43 4.64 -6.89
N ARG A 44 3.74 4.30 -5.63
CA ARG A 44 3.30 3.07 -4.99
C ARG A 44 2.87 3.31 -3.55
N ARG A 45 1.86 2.60 -3.10
CA ARG A 45 1.43 2.55 -1.71
C ARG A 45 1.42 1.09 -1.29
N MET A 46 1.99 0.81 -0.13
CA MET A 46 2.15 -0.54 0.40
C MET A 46 1.55 -0.52 1.82
N ARG A 47 0.72 -1.49 2.14
CA ARG A 47 0.16 -1.71 3.48
C ARG A 47 0.20 -3.20 3.74
N HIS A 48 1.08 -3.61 4.64
CA HIS A 48 1.21 -5.00 5.05
C HIS A 48 0.77 -5.10 6.51
N GLU A 49 -0.11 -6.03 6.80
CA GLU A 49 -0.59 -6.37 8.12
C GLU A 49 -0.10 -7.79 8.42
N TYR A 50 0.57 -7.94 9.56
CA TYR A 50 1.23 -9.17 9.97
C TYR A 50 0.46 -9.84 11.12
N HIS A 51 0.72 -11.13 11.31
CA HIS A 51 0.06 -11.96 12.32
C HIS A 51 0.20 -11.44 13.76
N ASP A 52 1.26 -10.68 14.06
CA ASP A 52 1.49 -10.06 15.36
C ASP A 52 0.68 -8.77 15.55
N GLY A 53 -0.17 -8.38 14.59
CA GLY A 53 -0.95 -7.15 14.60
C GLY A 53 -0.16 -5.92 14.14
N SER A 54 1.13 -6.08 13.84
CA SER A 54 1.93 -5.00 13.24
C SER A 54 1.40 -4.62 11.88
N ILE A 55 1.31 -3.31 11.64
CA ILE A 55 0.93 -2.75 10.35
C ILE A 55 2.11 -1.94 9.83
N HIS A 56 2.62 -2.32 8.67
CA HIS A 56 3.63 -1.59 7.94
C HIS A 56 2.99 -0.88 6.76
N VAL A 57 2.85 0.44 6.86
CA VAL A 57 2.38 1.28 5.76
C VAL A 57 3.56 2.04 5.18
N HIS A 58 3.65 2.05 3.86
CA HIS A 58 4.71 2.74 3.18
C HIS A 58 4.23 3.31 1.84
N THR A 59 4.39 4.62 1.66
CA THR A 59 4.08 5.29 0.40
C THR A 59 5.36 5.79 -0.25
N THR A 60 5.62 5.41 -1.51
CA THR A 60 6.72 5.95 -2.32
C THR A 60 6.13 6.73 -3.49
N ARG A 61 6.56 7.99 -3.64
CA ARG A 61 6.22 8.77 -4.84
C ARG A 61 7.14 8.41 -6.01
N HIS A 62 6.69 8.73 -7.22
CA HIS A 62 7.48 8.55 -8.44
C HIS A 62 8.80 9.35 -8.44
N ASP A 63 8.89 10.44 -7.66
CA ASP A 63 10.13 11.16 -7.37
C ASP A 63 11.17 10.35 -6.56
N GLY A 64 10.88 9.10 -6.19
CA GLY A 64 11.69 8.30 -5.27
C GLY A 64 11.61 8.79 -3.81
N ARG A 65 10.94 9.91 -3.55
CA ARG A 65 10.73 10.42 -2.20
C ARG A 65 9.76 9.51 -1.45
N ARG A 66 10.29 8.88 -0.40
CA ARG A 66 9.50 8.19 0.62
C ARG A 66 8.59 9.21 1.30
N VAL A 67 7.28 9.09 1.11
CA VAL A 67 6.31 9.78 1.95
C VAL A 67 6.04 8.78 3.06
N VAL A 68 6.86 8.85 4.10
CA VAL A 68 6.63 8.07 5.31
C VAL A 68 5.34 8.64 5.91
N ASP A 69 4.30 7.82 5.90
CA ASP A 69 3.11 8.07 6.70
C ASP A 69 3.53 7.85 8.16
N GLU A 70 3.21 8.80 9.02
CA GLU A 70 3.71 8.96 10.39
C GLU A 70 3.12 7.92 11.36
N PHE A 71 3.14 6.64 11.01
CA PHE A 71 2.83 5.56 11.93
C PHE A 71 4.14 4.91 12.36
N GLY A 72 4.71 5.49 13.42
CA GLY A 72 5.58 4.72 14.29
C GLY A 72 4.82 3.49 14.80
N PRO A 73 5.51 2.38 15.09
CA PRO A 73 4.87 1.26 15.75
C PRO A 73 4.32 1.76 17.08
N ASP A 74 3.02 2.00 17.16
CA ASP A 74 2.34 2.19 18.43
C ASP A 74 2.30 0.80 19.07
N HIS A 75 3.42 0.40 19.65
CA HIS A 75 3.41 -0.57 20.72
C HIS A 75 2.69 0.13 21.87
N GLY A 76 1.37 -0.05 21.89
CA GLY A 76 0.47 0.46 22.90
C GLY A 76 1.10 0.27 24.29
N CYS A 77 1.26 1.39 24.97
CA CYS A 77 1.74 1.49 26.35
C CYS A 77 0.80 0.82 27.35
#